data_AF-A0A6P2XUR7-F1
#
_entry.id   AF-A0A6P2XUR7-F1
#
_cell.length_a   1.000
_cell.length_b   1.000
_cell.length_c   1.000
_cell.angle_alpha   90.00
_cell.angle_beta   90.00
_cell.angle_gamma   90.00
#
_symmetry.space_group_name_H-M   'P 1'
#
loop_
_entity.id
_entity.type
_entity.pdbx_description
1 polymer ?
#
loop_
_entity_poly.entity_id
_entity_poly.type
_entity_poly.pdbx_seq_one_letter_code
_entity_poly.pdbx_strand_id
1 'polypeptide(L)'
;MTVDDNRYFLVPVSRRIARCAVLLALASLPAAQASAQTPATQDAWTVAARQAIVQRLQIPAGSGHPSSGTYTARLSARIGRDGAVTKVEVLQSSGYADLDQAAVAAFRHGNVPPFSSDMPEDSMRLNVPIVFDLGPAQTDAGDGRRFSDVMTGLSFAVPMPLQVGARHARPSMPLIVDVTNPEPVPRYAGKSDNLCAVSLKSQSAALADVPQRELDSPEAMANLKASIESTISILGVIEHVTPIDLGGGVKGQETVYSPKIGPDHERVRLYMALGDTPNYRIGLTCATYVEDMPKALPLFRSIAGTISLAKPR
;
A
#
# COMPACT_ATOMS: atom_id res chain seq x y z
N MET A 1 -16.28 -17.10 -60.43
CA MET A 1 -16.65 -18.53 -60.49
C MET A 1 -15.73 -19.28 -59.54
N THR A 2 -16.26 -20.25 -58.77
CA THR A 2 -15.57 -21.36 -58.06
C THR A 2 -14.26 -21.03 -57.32
N VAL A 3 -14.20 -20.96 -55.98
CA VAL A 3 -14.50 -21.98 -54.94
C VAL A 3 -13.57 -23.20 -55.01
N ASP A 4 -12.63 -23.27 -54.06
CA ASP A 4 -12.23 -24.40 -53.18
C ASP A 4 -10.87 -24.00 -52.56
N ASP A 5 -10.72 -23.77 -51.25
CA ASP A 5 -10.89 -24.66 -50.09
C ASP A 5 -9.84 -25.79 -50.01
N ASN A 6 -8.90 -25.65 -49.05
CA ASN A 6 -8.34 -26.83 -48.38
C ASN A 6 -7.70 -26.48 -47.02
N ARG A 7 -7.99 -27.32 -46.02
CA ARG A 7 -7.47 -27.25 -44.65
C ARG A 7 -6.48 -28.40 -44.39
N TYR A 8 -5.73 -28.28 -43.29
CA TYR A 8 -4.89 -29.31 -42.67
C TYR A 8 -3.59 -29.64 -43.45
N PHE A 9 -2.42 -29.75 -42.82
CA PHE A 9 -2.08 -30.84 -41.90
C PHE A 9 -0.97 -30.51 -40.89
N LEU A 10 -0.94 -31.29 -39.80
CA LEU A 10 0.04 -31.28 -38.73
C LEU A 10 1.18 -32.28 -39.00
N VAL A 11 2.46 -31.84 -38.88
CA VAL A 11 3.60 -32.59 -38.25
C VAL A 11 4.01 -33.94 -38.92
N PRO A 12 5.13 -34.64 -38.60
CA PRO A 12 6.50 -34.29 -38.16
C PRO A 12 7.59 -34.62 -39.23
N VAL A 13 8.88 -34.32 -38.93
CA VAL A 13 10.03 -34.97 -39.61
C VAL A 13 11.02 -35.61 -38.62
N SER A 14 11.09 -36.94 -38.69
CA SER A 14 12.27 -37.84 -38.60
C SER A 14 13.60 -37.30 -38.04
N ARG A 15 14.09 -37.75 -36.88
CA ARG A 15 14.81 -39.03 -36.58
C ARG A 15 16.33 -39.08 -36.90
N ARG A 16 17.12 -38.95 -35.81
CA ARG A 16 18.29 -39.78 -35.37
C ARG A 16 19.57 -39.89 -36.22
N ILE A 17 20.72 -39.68 -35.53
CA ILE A 17 22.04 -40.39 -35.54
C ILE A 17 23.15 -39.37 -35.15
N ALA A 18 24.11 -39.64 -34.24
CA ALA A 18 24.29 -40.76 -33.32
C ALA A 18 25.09 -40.42 -32.03
N ARG A 19 25.00 -41.36 -31.08
CA ARG A 19 25.80 -41.63 -29.86
C ARG A 19 27.27 -41.15 -29.84
N CYS A 20 27.63 -40.42 -28.78
CA CYS A 20 28.86 -40.63 -28.02
C CYS A 20 28.50 -40.70 -26.53
N ALA A 21 29.00 -41.71 -25.82
CA ALA A 21 28.70 -41.91 -24.41
C ALA A 21 29.77 -41.26 -23.53
N VAL A 22 29.34 -40.41 -22.59
CA VAL A 22 30.11 -40.07 -21.39
C VAL A 22 29.21 -40.33 -20.19
N LEU A 23 29.42 -41.47 -19.54
CA LEU A 23 28.88 -41.74 -18.22
C LEU A 23 29.84 -41.13 -17.19
N LEU A 24 29.46 -39.99 -16.63
CA LEU A 24 30.02 -39.49 -15.37
C LEU A 24 28.86 -38.99 -14.53
N ALA A 25 28.70 -39.60 -13.36
CA ALA A 25 27.56 -39.36 -12.49
C ALA A 25 27.64 -37.97 -11.86
N LEU A 26 26.67 -37.10 -12.20
CA LEU A 26 26.23 -36.06 -11.29
C LEU A 26 24.99 -36.59 -10.59
N ALA A 27 25.15 -36.85 -9.29
CA ALA A 27 24.10 -37.33 -8.43
C ALA A 27 22.89 -36.39 -8.50
N SER A 28 21.71 -36.98 -8.31
CA SER A 28 20.51 -36.28 -7.86
C SER A 28 20.86 -35.29 -6.75
N LEU A 29 20.89 -34.00 -7.08
CA LEU A 29 20.77 -32.94 -6.08
C LEU A 29 19.34 -33.03 -5.56
N PRO A 30 19.10 -33.49 -4.31
CA PRO A 30 17.80 -33.23 -3.71
C PRO A 30 17.63 -31.71 -3.69
N ALA A 31 16.45 -31.23 -4.09
CA ALA A 31 16.10 -29.86 -3.77
C ALA A 31 16.20 -29.73 -2.25
N ALA A 32 17.19 -28.97 -1.77
CA ALA A 32 17.33 -28.65 -0.37
C ALA A 32 16.17 -27.73 0.01
N GLN A 33 15.01 -28.34 0.26
CA GLN A 33 13.99 -27.73 1.08
C GLN A 33 14.69 -27.39 2.39
N ALA A 34 14.95 -26.10 2.58
CA ALA A 34 15.44 -25.58 3.84
C ALA A 34 14.31 -25.77 4.87
N SER A 35 14.23 -26.97 5.43
CA SER A 35 13.49 -27.24 6.66
C SER A 35 13.95 -26.18 7.64
N ALA A 36 13.04 -25.33 8.09
CA ALA A 36 13.36 -24.32 9.10
C ALA A 36 13.81 -25.08 10.36
N GLN A 37 15.12 -25.18 10.54
CA GLN A 37 15.70 -25.93 11.64
C GLN A 37 15.26 -25.26 12.94
N THR A 38 14.61 -26.03 13.81
CA THR A 38 14.27 -25.57 15.16
C THR A 38 15.53 -25.01 15.80
N PRO A 39 15.52 -23.77 16.33
CA PRO A 39 16.74 -23.14 16.83
C PRO A 39 17.39 -24.01 17.92
N ALA A 40 18.63 -24.46 17.68
CA ALA A 40 19.29 -25.43 18.54
C ALA A 40 19.78 -24.84 19.87
N THR A 41 19.95 -23.52 19.95
CA THR A 41 20.47 -22.82 21.13
C THR A 41 19.52 -21.72 21.61
N GLN A 42 19.63 -21.38 22.89
CA GLN A 42 18.83 -20.35 23.55
C GLN A 42 18.91 -18.98 22.86
N ASP A 43 20.09 -18.57 22.37
CA ASP A 43 20.28 -17.30 21.67
C ASP A 43 19.64 -17.30 20.28
N ALA A 44 19.82 -18.39 19.51
CA ALA A 44 19.19 -18.56 18.21
C ALA A 44 17.65 -18.58 18.34
N TRP A 45 17.14 -19.25 19.38
CA TRP A 45 15.73 -19.25 19.73
C TRP A 45 15.24 -17.84 20.09
N THR A 46 16.00 -17.11 20.90
CA THR A 46 15.67 -15.73 21.33
C THR A 46 15.54 -14.77 20.13
N VAL A 47 16.42 -14.89 19.13
CA VAL A 47 16.36 -14.12 17.89
C VAL A 47 15.13 -14.51 17.06
N ALA A 48 14.91 -15.80 16.84
CA ALA A 48 13.78 -16.30 16.05
C ALA A 48 12.42 -15.96 16.69
N ALA A 49 12.30 -16.08 18.02
CA ALA A 49 11.11 -15.71 18.78
C ALA A 49 10.79 -14.21 18.66
N ARG A 50 11.80 -13.33 18.80
CA ARG A 50 11.64 -11.88 18.59
C ARG A 50 11.15 -11.57 17.18
N GLN A 51 11.76 -12.19 16.17
CA GLN A 51 11.40 -11.97 14.78
C GLN A 51 9.96 -12.42 14.48
N ALA A 52 9.54 -13.58 14.99
CA ALA A 52 8.17 -14.09 14.84
C ALA A 52 7.10 -13.19 15.48
N ILE A 53 7.41 -12.56 16.62
CA ILE A 53 6.54 -11.59 17.29
C ILE A 53 6.45 -10.29 16.48
N VAL A 54 7.60 -9.72 16.06
CA VAL A 54 7.63 -8.47 15.28
C VAL A 54 6.96 -8.62 13.91
N GLN A 55 7.08 -9.78 13.25
CA GLN A 55 6.37 -10.08 11.99
C GLN A 55 4.83 -10.13 12.13
N ARG A 56 4.31 -10.29 13.36
CA ARG A 56 2.89 -10.29 13.67
C ARG A 56 2.41 -8.97 14.29
N LEU A 57 3.29 -7.97 14.42
CA LEU A 57 2.93 -6.64 14.87
C LEU A 57 2.06 -5.94 13.81
N GLN A 58 0.87 -5.51 14.22
CA GLN A 58 0.00 -4.66 13.42
C GLN A 58 -0.16 -3.35 14.15
N ILE A 59 0.18 -2.23 13.49
CA ILE A 59 -0.05 -0.90 14.03
C ILE A 59 -1.56 -0.63 13.93
N PRO A 60 -2.26 -0.26 15.02
CA PRO A 60 -3.67 0.10 14.96
C PRO A 60 -3.92 1.25 13.98
N ALA A 61 -5.07 1.24 13.32
CA ALA A 61 -5.58 2.42 12.63
C ALA A 61 -6.55 3.16 13.57
N GLY A 62 -6.37 4.47 13.74
CA GLY A 62 -7.24 5.31 14.57
C GLY A 62 -6.50 6.48 15.22
N SER A 63 -7.22 7.23 16.05
CA SER A 63 -6.74 8.45 16.74
C SER A 63 -6.27 8.22 18.18
N GLY A 64 -6.09 6.95 18.61
CA GLY A 64 -5.67 6.60 19.98
C GLY A 64 -4.19 6.88 20.28
N HIS A 65 -3.39 7.13 19.25
CA HIS A 65 -1.98 7.50 19.32
C HIS A 65 -1.66 8.59 18.26
N PRO A 66 -0.52 9.30 18.36
CA PRO A 66 -0.14 10.34 17.42
C PRO A 66 0.18 9.75 16.05
N SER A 67 -0.14 10.45 14.97
CA SER A 67 0.09 10.02 13.58
C SER A 67 1.56 9.94 13.14
N SER A 68 2.51 10.20 14.05
CA SER A 68 3.94 10.32 13.74
C SER A 68 4.77 10.26 15.02
N GLY A 69 6.07 10.00 14.89
CA GLY A 69 7.01 9.81 15.99
C GLY A 69 7.39 8.35 16.22
N THR A 70 8.38 8.13 17.09
CA THR A 70 8.86 6.80 17.45
C THR A 70 8.52 6.51 18.91
N TYR A 71 7.70 5.47 19.14
CA TYR A 71 7.25 5.08 20.48
C TYR A 71 7.74 3.67 20.81
N THR A 72 8.15 3.41 22.04
CA THR A 72 8.69 2.10 22.44
C THR A 72 7.95 1.53 23.64
N ALA A 73 7.24 0.42 23.44
CA ALA A 73 6.74 -0.40 24.52
C ALA A 73 7.76 -1.50 24.87
N ARG A 74 7.99 -1.77 26.15
CA ARG A 74 8.82 -2.91 26.59
C ARG A 74 7.94 -3.96 27.24
N LEU A 75 7.92 -5.15 26.66
CA LEU A 75 7.08 -6.26 27.11
C LEU A 75 7.95 -7.42 27.58
N SER A 76 7.46 -8.14 28.58
CA SER A 76 7.98 -9.44 29.02
C SER A 76 6.92 -10.49 28.73
N ALA A 77 7.33 -11.63 28.17
CA ALA A 77 6.45 -12.80 28.04
C ALA A 77 7.09 -14.05 28.60
N ARG A 78 6.26 -14.94 29.14
CA ARG A 78 6.65 -16.32 29.48
C ARG A 78 6.17 -17.25 28.36
N ILE A 79 7.11 -17.94 27.74
CA ILE A 79 6.88 -18.84 26.61
C ILE A 79 7.23 -20.26 27.05
N GLY A 80 6.34 -21.22 26.81
CA GLY A 80 6.56 -22.64 27.08
C GLY A 80 7.43 -23.32 26.03
N ARG A 81 7.88 -24.54 26.34
CA ARG A 81 8.67 -25.41 25.44
C ARG A 81 8.04 -25.63 24.06
N ASP A 82 6.72 -25.61 23.98
CA ASP A 82 5.91 -25.73 22.76
C ASP A 82 5.79 -24.43 21.93
N GLY A 83 6.36 -23.32 22.41
CA GLY A 83 6.21 -21.99 21.82
C GLY A 83 4.96 -21.23 22.31
N ALA A 84 4.12 -21.82 23.17
CA ALA A 84 2.90 -21.17 23.64
C ALA A 84 3.20 -20.01 24.61
N VAL A 85 2.60 -18.85 24.36
CA VAL A 85 2.72 -17.66 25.21
C VAL A 85 1.73 -17.76 26.38
N THR A 86 2.23 -18.08 27.57
CA THR A 86 1.41 -18.32 28.78
C THR A 86 1.14 -17.06 29.60
N LYS A 87 2.02 -16.05 29.51
CA LYS A 87 1.85 -14.75 30.17
C LYS A 87 2.50 -13.65 29.34
N VAL A 88 1.88 -12.47 29.31
CA VAL A 88 2.45 -11.24 28.73
C VAL A 88 2.24 -10.11 29.74
N GLU A 89 3.29 -9.32 29.99
CA GLU A 89 3.32 -8.19 30.92
C GLU A 89 3.93 -6.99 30.20
N VAL A 90 3.30 -5.82 30.30
CA VAL A 90 3.88 -4.55 29.84
C VAL A 90 4.79 -4.03 30.96
N LEU A 91 6.11 -4.08 30.75
CA LEU A 91 7.11 -3.55 31.70
C LEU A 91 7.23 -2.03 31.59
N GLN A 92 7.06 -1.49 30.38
CA GLN A 92 7.02 -0.06 30.11
C GLN A 92 6.04 0.21 28.97
N SER A 93 5.07 1.09 29.22
CA SER A 93 4.11 1.58 28.22
C SER A 93 4.82 2.43 27.16
N SER A 94 4.31 2.38 25.93
CA SER A 94 4.64 3.33 24.85
C SER A 94 4.12 4.75 25.10
N GLY A 95 3.20 4.92 26.07
CA GLY A 95 2.42 6.13 26.30
C GLY A 95 0.99 6.06 25.74
N TYR A 96 0.68 5.06 24.89
CA TYR A 96 -0.62 4.95 24.22
C TYR A 96 -1.20 3.53 24.36
N ALA A 97 -2.46 3.46 24.80
CA ALA A 97 -3.08 2.21 25.22
C ALA A 97 -3.37 1.24 24.05
N ASP A 98 -3.63 1.77 22.86
CA ASP A 98 -3.86 0.99 21.65
C ASP A 98 -2.56 0.40 21.08
N LEU A 99 -1.46 1.16 21.07
CA LEU A 99 -0.13 0.66 20.74
C LEU A 99 0.32 -0.44 21.73
N ASP A 100 0.09 -0.25 23.02
CA ASP A 100 0.39 -1.27 24.04
C ASP A 100 -0.47 -2.54 23.85
N GLN A 101 -1.76 -2.39 23.52
CA GLN A 101 -2.62 -3.53 23.19
C GLN A 101 -2.17 -4.25 21.91
N ALA A 102 -1.75 -3.54 20.88
CA ALA A 102 -1.19 -4.12 19.66
C ALA A 102 0.09 -4.90 19.93
N ALA A 103 0.98 -4.37 20.78
CA ALA A 103 2.16 -5.09 21.26
C ALA A 103 1.78 -6.39 21.98
N VAL A 104 0.82 -6.35 22.92
CA VAL A 104 0.34 -7.56 23.62
C VAL A 104 -0.29 -8.56 22.64
N ALA A 105 -1.03 -8.10 21.64
CA ALA A 105 -1.64 -8.94 20.62
C ALA A 105 -0.59 -9.61 19.72
N ALA A 106 0.50 -8.91 19.38
CA ALA A 106 1.62 -9.46 18.59
C ALA A 106 2.32 -10.63 19.31
N PHE A 107 2.44 -10.58 20.65
CA PHE A 107 2.88 -11.73 21.43
C PHE A 107 1.86 -12.86 21.41
N ARG A 108 0.58 -12.59 21.71
CA ARG A 108 -0.47 -13.65 21.76
C ARG A 108 -0.70 -14.37 20.44
N HIS A 109 -0.51 -13.68 19.32
CA HIS A 109 -0.63 -14.23 17.97
C HIS A 109 0.73 -14.47 17.30
N GLY A 110 1.83 -14.42 18.04
CA GLY A 110 3.17 -14.70 17.54
C GLY A 110 3.36 -16.20 17.34
N ASN A 111 3.75 -16.63 16.13
CA ASN A 111 4.11 -18.02 15.87
C ASN A 111 5.56 -18.27 16.37
N VAL A 112 5.76 -18.21 17.69
CA VAL A 112 7.07 -18.43 18.31
C VAL A 112 7.50 -19.90 18.10
N PRO A 113 8.74 -20.17 17.66
CA PRO A 113 9.21 -21.54 17.49
C PRO A 113 9.25 -22.29 18.83
N PRO A 114 8.99 -23.61 18.85
CA PRO A 114 9.23 -24.45 20.02
C PRO A 114 10.72 -24.54 20.34
N PHE A 115 11.05 -25.00 21.54
CA PHE A 115 12.44 -25.21 21.97
C PHE A 115 12.98 -26.51 21.34
N SER A 116 14.31 -26.61 21.17
CA SER A 116 14.94 -27.87 20.80
C SER A 116 14.93 -28.87 21.97
N SER A 117 15.30 -30.13 21.69
CA SER A 117 15.62 -31.14 22.73
C SER A 117 16.76 -30.71 23.65
N ASP A 118 17.64 -29.84 23.15
CA ASP A 118 18.91 -29.49 23.76
C ASP A 118 18.77 -28.29 24.71
N MET A 119 17.59 -27.67 24.76
CA MET A 119 17.18 -26.63 25.70
C MET A 119 16.47 -27.28 26.91
N PRO A 120 17.09 -27.36 28.10
CA PRO A 120 16.53 -28.09 29.23
C PRO A 120 15.36 -27.37 29.92
N GLU A 121 15.13 -26.09 29.67
CA GLU A 121 14.07 -25.30 30.33
C GLU A 121 12.67 -25.60 29.78
N ASP A 122 11.67 -25.71 30.67
CA ASP A 122 10.26 -25.88 30.25
C ASP A 122 9.56 -24.55 29.94
N SER A 123 10.14 -23.42 30.36
CA SER A 123 9.69 -22.10 29.92
C SER A 123 10.81 -21.06 30.00
N MET A 124 10.76 -20.09 29.09
CA MET A 124 11.69 -18.96 29.05
C MET A 124 10.94 -17.63 29.24
N ARG A 125 11.64 -16.65 29.83
CA ARG A 125 11.19 -15.26 29.85
C ARG A 125 11.86 -14.48 28.71
N LEU A 126 11.06 -13.98 27.77
CA LEU A 126 11.54 -13.15 26.67
C LEU A 126 11.16 -11.69 26.92
N ASN A 127 12.17 -10.81 26.97
CA ASN A 127 11.97 -9.36 27.00
C ASN A 127 12.19 -8.79 25.59
N VAL A 128 11.22 -8.03 25.09
CA VAL A 128 11.27 -7.42 23.75
C VAL A 128 10.91 -5.93 23.84
N PRO A 129 11.80 -5.03 23.39
CA PRO A 129 11.41 -3.66 23.07
C PRO A 129 10.71 -3.67 21.70
N ILE A 130 9.43 -3.34 21.67
CA ILE A 130 8.67 -3.13 20.44
C ILE A 130 8.73 -1.64 20.12
N VAL A 131 9.34 -1.31 18.98
CA VAL A 131 9.46 0.05 18.47
C VAL A 131 8.37 0.26 17.41
N PHE A 132 7.45 1.18 17.70
CA PHE A 132 6.49 1.72 16.75
C PHE A 132 7.13 2.93 16.08
N ASP A 133 7.56 2.78 14.83
CA ASP A 133 7.98 3.91 14.00
C ASP A 133 6.80 4.33 13.12
N LEU A 134 6.25 5.51 13.41
CA LEU A 134 5.14 6.11 12.68
C LEU A 134 5.62 7.17 11.68
N GLY A 135 6.93 7.26 11.45
CA GLY A 135 7.55 8.25 10.58
C GLY A 135 7.74 9.62 11.25
N PRO A 136 8.31 10.60 10.53
CA PRO A 136 8.67 11.90 11.09
C PRO A 136 7.45 12.73 11.48
N ALA A 137 7.57 13.43 12.63
CA ALA A 137 6.61 14.43 13.04
C ALA A 137 6.50 15.55 12.01
N GLN A 138 5.28 15.92 11.63
CA GLN A 138 5.03 16.80 10.49
C GLN A 138 5.25 18.27 10.84
N THR A 139 6.49 18.76 10.67
CA THR A 139 6.77 20.20 10.55
C THR A 139 6.33 20.69 9.17
N ASP A 140 5.03 21.01 9.04
CA ASP A 140 4.48 22.06 8.15
C ASP A 140 2.96 22.16 8.31
N ALA A 141 2.49 22.16 9.56
CA ALA A 141 1.17 22.68 9.87
C ALA A 141 1.17 24.20 9.67
N GLY A 142 0.88 24.62 8.43
CA GLY A 142 0.23 25.90 8.21
C GLY A 142 -1.18 25.91 8.80
N ASP A 143 -2.09 26.66 8.19
CA ASP A 143 -3.51 26.72 8.54
C ASP A 143 -4.33 25.42 8.32
N GLY A 144 -3.67 24.27 8.23
CA GLY A 144 -4.28 22.97 7.91
C GLY A 144 -4.65 22.78 6.44
N ARG A 145 -4.39 23.75 5.56
CA ARG A 145 -4.87 23.73 4.16
C ARG A 145 -3.79 23.49 3.11
N ARG A 146 -2.54 23.26 3.50
CA ARG A 146 -1.41 23.04 2.58
C ARG A 146 -0.61 21.83 3.02
N PHE A 147 -0.11 21.08 2.03
CA PHE A 147 0.78 19.95 2.23
C PHE A 147 2.04 20.12 1.39
N SER A 148 3.19 19.72 1.93
CA SER A 148 4.45 19.58 1.22
C SER A 148 5.24 18.40 1.80
N ASP A 149 5.86 17.59 0.95
CA ASP A 149 6.78 16.52 1.33
C ASP A 149 8.08 16.66 0.55
N VAL A 150 9.17 16.94 1.27
CA VAL A 150 10.49 17.22 0.68
C VAL A 150 11.14 15.99 0.04
N MET A 151 10.76 14.77 0.45
CA MET A 151 11.35 13.53 -0.06
C MET A 151 10.84 13.18 -1.46
N THR A 152 9.53 13.29 -1.66
CA THR A 152 8.87 12.99 -2.94
C THR A 152 8.75 14.22 -3.84
N GLY A 153 8.83 15.43 -3.27
CA GLY A 153 8.55 16.68 -3.96
C GLY A 153 7.05 17.00 -4.06
N LEU A 154 6.17 16.19 -3.46
CA LEU A 154 4.72 16.39 -3.52
C LEU A 154 4.33 17.67 -2.77
N SER A 155 3.54 18.53 -3.39
CA SER A 155 2.82 19.58 -2.68
C SER A 155 1.42 19.79 -3.27
N PHE A 156 0.47 20.19 -2.41
CA PHE A 156 -0.88 20.56 -2.82
C PHE A 156 -1.51 21.51 -1.78
N ALA A 157 -2.67 22.08 -2.13
CA ALA A 157 -3.49 22.85 -1.23
C ALA A 157 -4.96 22.38 -1.30
N VAL A 158 -5.71 22.59 -0.23
CA VAL A 158 -7.14 22.27 -0.16
C VAL A 158 -7.95 23.56 0.05
N PRO A 159 -9.09 23.73 -0.64
CA PRO A 159 -9.95 24.89 -0.46
C PRO A 159 -10.70 24.82 0.88
N MET A 160 -11.11 25.97 1.43
CA MET A 160 -12.10 25.97 2.53
C MET A 160 -13.38 25.23 2.09
N PRO A 161 -14.02 24.44 2.96
CA PRO A 161 -13.70 24.18 4.37
C PRO A 161 -12.69 23.04 4.63
N LEU A 162 -12.18 22.40 3.58
CA LEU A 162 -11.41 21.16 3.66
C LEU A 162 -10.07 21.33 4.39
N GLN A 163 -9.59 20.24 4.98
CA GLN A 163 -8.34 20.20 5.74
C GLN A 163 -7.48 19.01 5.28
N VAL A 164 -6.15 19.19 5.34
CA VAL A 164 -5.18 18.12 5.16
C VAL A 164 -5.25 17.19 6.38
N GLY A 165 -5.48 15.91 6.14
CA GLY A 165 -5.60 14.87 7.15
C GLY A 165 -4.31 14.07 7.36
N ALA A 166 -4.45 12.82 7.77
CA ALA A 166 -3.33 11.95 8.09
C ALA A 166 -2.48 11.60 6.86
N ARG A 167 -1.17 11.45 7.09
CA ARG A 167 -0.22 10.86 6.15
C ARG A 167 -0.09 9.37 6.45
N HIS A 168 -0.08 8.53 5.41
CA HIS A 168 0.23 7.11 5.54
C HIS A 168 0.87 6.55 4.25
N ALA A 169 1.29 5.28 4.26
CA ALA A 169 1.94 4.62 3.13
C ALA A 169 1.51 3.16 2.99
N ARG A 170 1.66 2.59 1.80
CA ARG A 170 1.43 1.16 1.48
C ARG A 170 2.52 0.67 0.49
N PRO A 171 2.78 -0.64 0.36
CA PRO A 171 3.91 -1.14 -0.45
C PRO A 171 3.97 -0.66 -1.91
N SER A 172 2.83 -0.37 -2.55
CA SER A 172 2.74 0.17 -3.91
C SER A 172 2.40 1.67 -3.97
N MET A 173 2.14 2.30 -2.82
CA MET A 173 1.75 3.70 -2.69
C MET A 173 2.61 4.33 -1.57
N PRO A 174 3.85 4.75 -1.87
CA PRO A 174 4.80 5.25 -0.86
C PRO A 174 4.32 6.50 -0.12
N LEU A 175 3.32 7.22 -0.67
CA LEU A 175 2.71 8.36 0.00
C LEU A 175 1.21 8.41 -0.28
N ILE A 176 0.42 8.48 0.77
CA ILE A 176 -1.01 8.79 0.78
C ILE A 176 -1.23 9.88 1.83
N VAL A 177 -2.01 10.90 1.50
CA VAL A 177 -2.36 12.02 2.37
C VAL A 177 -3.86 12.22 2.29
N ASP A 178 -4.54 12.07 3.42
CA ASP A 178 -5.98 12.22 3.50
C ASP A 178 -6.39 13.69 3.38
N VAL A 179 -7.63 13.93 2.94
CA VAL A 179 -8.30 15.23 2.99
C VAL A 179 -9.64 15.04 3.66
N THR A 180 -9.86 15.77 4.74
CA THR A 180 -11.07 15.71 5.56
C THR A 180 -11.97 16.92 5.29
N ASN A 181 -13.24 16.80 5.67
CA ASN A 181 -14.18 17.90 5.67
C ASN A 181 -14.75 18.07 7.10
N PRO A 182 -14.51 19.20 7.79
CA PRO A 182 -15.11 19.47 9.09
C PRO A 182 -16.59 19.89 8.98
N GLU A 183 -17.04 20.33 7.79
CA GLU A 183 -18.43 20.71 7.53
C GLU A 183 -19.30 19.49 7.18
N PRO A 184 -20.62 19.51 7.45
CA PRO A 184 -21.50 18.36 7.24
C PRO A 184 -21.76 18.05 5.76
N VAL A 185 -21.32 18.88 4.81
CA VAL A 185 -21.49 18.70 3.35
C VAL A 185 -20.24 19.24 2.63
N PRO A 186 -19.71 18.55 1.60
CA PRO A 186 -20.05 17.18 1.18
C PRO A 186 -19.65 16.13 2.24
N ARG A 187 -20.51 15.13 2.43
CA ARG A 187 -20.24 14.00 3.33
C ARG A 187 -19.26 13.03 2.69
N TYR A 188 -18.39 12.45 3.51
CA TYR A 188 -17.63 11.26 3.13
C TYR A 188 -18.58 10.06 2.96
N ALA A 189 -18.28 9.18 2.01
CA ALA A 189 -19.12 8.02 1.71
C ALA A 189 -18.88 6.84 2.69
N GLY A 190 -19.96 6.22 3.17
CA GLY A 190 -19.90 4.96 3.90
C GLY A 190 -19.28 5.07 5.30
N LYS A 191 -18.17 4.34 5.52
CA LYS A 191 -17.43 4.30 6.79
C LYS A 191 -16.00 4.86 6.69
N SER A 192 -15.75 5.73 5.72
CA SER A 192 -14.46 6.43 5.60
C SER A 192 -14.37 7.54 6.64
N ASP A 193 -13.17 7.86 7.12
CA ASP A 193 -12.91 9.04 7.98
C ASP A 193 -12.37 10.24 7.18
N ASN A 194 -12.29 10.10 5.85
CA ASN A 194 -11.74 11.06 4.90
C ASN A 194 -12.70 11.25 3.70
N LEU A 195 -12.69 12.44 3.11
CA LEU A 195 -13.47 12.78 1.91
C LEU A 195 -12.68 12.45 0.64
N CYS A 196 -11.37 12.70 0.67
CA CYS A 196 -10.43 12.34 -0.39
C CYS A 196 -9.12 11.78 0.18
N ALA A 197 -8.30 11.23 -0.71
CA ALA A 197 -6.88 11.00 -0.51
C ALA A 197 -6.09 11.47 -1.75
N VAL A 198 -5.03 12.26 -1.52
CA VAL A 198 -3.97 12.52 -2.50
C VAL A 198 -2.92 11.43 -2.33
N SER A 199 -2.44 10.85 -3.42
CA SER A 199 -1.56 9.68 -3.40
C SER A 199 -0.50 9.71 -4.49
N LEU A 200 0.64 9.10 -4.20
CA LEU A 200 1.65 8.73 -5.16
C LEU A 200 1.71 7.21 -5.25
N LYS A 201 1.59 6.68 -6.45
CA LYS A 201 1.87 5.27 -6.78
C LYS A 201 3.18 5.21 -7.55
N SER A 202 4.11 4.35 -7.13
CA SER A 202 5.39 4.17 -7.82
C SER A 202 5.20 3.67 -9.25
N GLN A 203 5.93 4.24 -10.20
CA GLN A 203 6.00 3.75 -11.58
C GLN A 203 6.97 2.58 -11.72
N SER A 204 6.95 1.93 -12.89
CA SER A 204 8.02 1.02 -13.29
C SER A 204 9.29 1.80 -13.65
N ALA A 205 10.46 1.17 -13.49
CA ALA A 205 11.74 1.77 -13.86
C ALA A 205 11.83 2.20 -15.34
N ALA A 206 11.00 1.60 -16.22
CA ALA A 206 10.94 1.96 -17.64
C ALA A 206 10.37 3.37 -17.91
N LEU A 207 9.67 3.99 -16.96
CA LEU A 207 9.14 5.36 -17.09
C LEU A 207 10.07 6.43 -16.50
N ALA A 208 11.09 6.06 -15.72
CA ALA A 208 11.96 7.01 -15.02
C ALA A 208 12.74 7.96 -15.95
N ASP A 209 13.11 7.47 -17.15
CA ASP A 209 13.84 8.24 -18.16
C ASP A 209 12.92 8.93 -19.19
N VAL A 210 11.60 8.70 -19.14
CA VAL A 210 10.64 9.30 -20.08
C VAL A 210 10.37 10.75 -19.68
N PRO A 211 10.60 11.75 -20.55
CA PRO A 211 10.41 13.14 -20.20
C PRO A 211 8.92 13.50 -20.04
N GLN A 212 8.58 14.37 -19.10
CA GLN A 212 7.18 14.76 -18.80
C GLN A 212 6.37 15.15 -20.05
N ARG A 213 6.96 15.87 -21.01
CA ARG A 213 6.32 16.26 -22.28
C ARG A 213 5.80 15.08 -23.13
N GLU A 214 6.37 13.89 -22.95
CA GLU A 214 6.02 12.66 -23.65
C GLU A 214 4.91 11.91 -22.90
N LEU A 215 4.95 11.93 -21.56
CA LEU A 215 3.84 11.49 -20.70
C LEU A 215 2.59 12.37 -20.86
N ASP A 216 2.78 13.67 -21.15
CA ASP A 216 1.72 14.65 -21.46
C ASP A 216 1.28 14.65 -22.95
N SER A 217 1.80 13.73 -23.77
CA SER A 217 1.47 13.64 -25.19
C SER A 217 0.03 13.17 -25.41
N PRO A 218 -0.60 13.48 -26.56
CA PRO A 218 -1.96 13.00 -26.86
C PRO A 218 -2.09 11.48 -26.83
N GLU A 219 -1.04 10.74 -27.25
CA GLU A 219 -1.00 9.28 -27.22
C GLU A 219 -0.89 8.75 -25.79
N ALA A 220 0.02 9.30 -24.97
CA ALA A 220 0.12 8.92 -23.56
C ALA A 220 -1.15 9.23 -22.77
N MET A 221 -1.81 10.37 -23.05
CA MET A 221 -3.10 10.73 -22.46
C MET A 221 -4.23 9.80 -22.89
N ALA A 222 -4.24 9.32 -24.15
CA ALA A 222 -5.17 8.31 -24.61
C ALA A 222 -4.92 6.94 -23.94
N ASN A 223 -3.66 6.55 -23.78
CA ASN A 223 -3.26 5.33 -23.07
C ASN A 223 -3.62 5.38 -21.57
N LEU A 224 -3.44 6.53 -20.92
CA LEU A 224 -3.89 6.77 -19.55
C LEU A 224 -5.42 6.65 -19.44
N LYS A 225 -6.18 7.27 -20.35
CA LYS A 225 -7.64 7.13 -20.42
C LYS A 225 -8.06 5.66 -20.59
N ALA A 226 -7.47 4.93 -21.54
CA ALA A 226 -7.79 3.51 -21.75
C ALA A 226 -7.43 2.64 -20.53
N SER A 227 -6.34 2.94 -19.83
CA SER A 227 -5.95 2.29 -18.56
C SER A 227 -6.98 2.53 -17.45
N ILE A 228 -7.48 3.77 -17.32
CA ILE A 228 -8.55 4.14 -16.39
C ILE A 228 -9.84 3.41 -16.74
N GLU A 229 -10.26 3.44 -18.01
CA GLU A 229 -11.51 2.82 -18.45
C GLU A 229 -11.50 1.30 -18.24
N SER A 230 -10.40 0.63 -18.59
CA SER A 230 -10.19 -0.79 -18.31
C SER A 230 -10.29 -1.09 -16.81
N THR A 231 -9.58 -0.33 -15.96
CA THR A 231 -9.57 -0.54 -14.50
C THR A 231 -10.94 -0.32 -13.87
N ILE A 232 -11.65 0.76 -14.21
CA ILE A 232 -12.95 1.08 -13.62
C ILE A 232 -14.05 0.18 -14.18
N SER A 233 -13.96 -0.30 -15.43
CA SER A 233 -14.98 -1.21 -15.99
C SER A 233 -15.23 -2.45 -15.11
N ILE A 234 -14.20 -2.91 -14.39
CA ILE A 234 -14.26 -4.03 -13.43
C ILE A 234 -14.97 -3.61 -12.13
N LEU A 235 -14.70 -2.41 -11.63
CA LEU A 235 -15.08 -1.93 -10.29
C LEU A 235 -16.35 -1.07 -10.24
N GLY A 236 -16.77 -0.52 -11.38
CA GLY A 236 -17.77 0.54 -11.44
C GLY A 236 -18.39 0.75 -12.84
N VAL A 237 -19.19 1.81 -12.96
CA VAL A 237 -19.71 2.33 -14.22
C VAL A 237 -19.27 3.79 -14.35
N ILE A 238 -18.56 4.08 -15.42
CA ILE A 238 -18.02 5.40 -15.71
C ILE A 238 -19.15 6.31 -16.21
N GLU A 239 -19.25 7.52 -15.64
CA GLU A 239 -20.16 8.56 -16.12
C GLU A 239 -19.47 9.45 -17.14
N HIS A 240 -18.23 9.85 -16.88
CA HIS A 240 -17.37 10.58 -17.82
C HIS A 240 -15.88 10.43 -17.45
N VAL A 241 -15.03 10.53 -18.48
CA VAL A 241 -13.58 10.75 -18.37
C VAL A 241 -13.26 12.01 -19.16
N THR A 242 -12.59 12.98 -18.55
CA THR A 242 -12.26 14.27 -19.15
C THR A 242 -10.80 14.64 -18.88
N PRO A 243 -10.08 15.25 -19.83
CA PRO A 243 -8.74 15.76 -19.58
C PRO A 243 -8.74 16.81 -18.47
N ILE A 244 -7.70 16.81 -17.64
CA ILE A 244 -7.48 17.80 -16.59
C ILE A 244 -6.00 18.19 -16.54
N ASP A 245 -5.72 19.47 -16.30
CA ASP A 245 -4.38 19.92 -15.91
C ASP A 245 -4.26 19.78 -14.39
N LEU A 246 -3.32 18.95 -13.94
CA LEU A 246 -2.88 18.93 -12.55
C LEU A 246 -1.93 20.11 -12.30
N GLY A 247 -1.73 20.45 -11.02
CA GLY A 247 -0.77 21.48 -10.63
C GLY A 247 0.65 21.20 -11.13
N GLY A 248 1.45 22.26 -11.28
CA GLY A 248 2.83 22.14 -11.77
C GLY A 248 2.98 21.78 -13.25
N GLY A 249 1.87 21.71 -14.01
CA GLY A 249 1.89 21.51 -15.46
C GLY A 249 1.86 20.05 -15.92
N VAL A 250 1.55 19.11 -15.02
CA VAL A 250 1.34 17.69 -15.36
C VAL A 250 -0.06 17.51 -15.94
N LYS A 251 -0.19 16.80 -17.07
CA LYS A 251 -1.52 16.48 -17.62
C LYS A 251 -2.08 15.19 -17.07
N GLY A 252 -3.40 15.10 -17.06
CA GLY A 252 -4.11 13.95 -16.51
C GLY A 252 -5.50 13.76 -17.08
N GLN A 253 -6.20 12.80 -16.48
CA GLN A 253 -7.60 12.50 -16.72
C GLN A 253 -8.33 12.58 -15.38
N GLU A 254 -9.39 13.38 -15.30
CA GLU A 254 -10.40 13.26 -14.26
C GLU A 254 -11.48 12.26 -14.69
N THR A 255 -12.13 11.62 -13.73
CA THR A 255 -13.15 10.60 -13.96
C THR A 255 -14.16 10.61 -12.82
N VAL A 256 -15.44 10.60 -13.17
CA VAL A 256 -16.53 10.34 -12.22
C VAL A 256 -17.16 9.00 -12.56
N TYR A 257 -17.36 8.18 -11.54
CA TYR A 257 -17.94 6.84 -11.69
C TYR A 257 -18.76 6.43 -10.48
N SER A 258 -19.71 5.53 -10.71
CA SER A 258 -20.44 4.81 -9.66
C SER A 258 -19.76 3.47 -9.35
N PRO A 259 -19.66 3.06 -8.09
CA PRO A 259 -19.14 1.75 -7.72
C PRO A 259 -20.19 0.65 -7.98
N LYS A 260 -19.74 -0.52 -8.41
CA LYS A 260 -20.59 -1.73 -8.58
C LYS A 260 -20.74 -2.56 -7.30
N ILE A 261 -19.86 -2.34 -6.33
CA ILE A 261 -19.73 -3.15 -5.11
C ILE A 261 -19.48 -2.26 -3.90
N GLY A 262 -19.91 -2.73 -2.72
CA GLY A 262 -19.72 -2.05 -1.44
C GLY A 262 -21.03 -1.53 -0.82
N PRO A 263 -20.98 -1.02 0.42
CA PRO A 263 -22.14 -0.42 1.08
C PRO A 263 -22.65 0.81 0.31
N ASP A 264 -23.96 0.96 0.21
CA ASP A 264 -24.65 2.09 -0.44
C ASP A 264 -24.16 2.42 -1.87
N HIS A 265 -23.57 1.47 -2.59
CA HIS A 265 -22.82 1.75 -3.83
C HIS A 265 -23.63 2.50 -4.90
N GLU A 266 -24.94 2.27 -4.99
CA GLU A 266 -25.86 3.02 -5.88
C GLU A 266 -25.90 4.53 -5.59
N ARG A 267 -25.80 4.90 -4.31
CA ARG A 267 -25.83 6.27 -3.79
C ARG A 267 -24.46 6.92 -3.66
N VAL A 268 -23.38 6.20 -3.90
CA VAL A 268 -22.01 6.73 -3.83
C VAL A 268 -21.54 7.16 -5.22
N ARG A 269 -20.77 8.24 -5.28
CA ARG A 269 -19.98 8.63 -6.45
C ARG A 269 -18.53 8.82 -6.05
N LEU A 270 -17.65 8.26 -6.88
CA LEU A 270 -16.23 8.47 -6.78
C LEU A 270 -15.78 9.47 -7.84
N TYR A 271 -14.92 10.38 -7.41
CA TYR A 271 -14.12 11.23 -8.27
C TYR A 271 -12.69 10.74 -8.22
N MET A 272 -12.03 10.70 -9.36
CA MET A 272 -10.60 10.38 -9.45
C MET A 272 -9.94 11.30 -10.47
N ALA A 273 -8.79 11.89 -10.13
CA ALA A 273 -7.94 12.60 -11.07
C ALA A 273 -6.54 11.98 -11.02
N LEU A 274 -6.06 11.46 -12.16
CA LEU A 274 -4.76 10.81 -12.30
C LEU A 274 -3.89 11.52 -13.33
N GLY A 275 -2.59 11.63 -13.07
CA GLY A 275 -1.58 12.09 -14.01
C GLY A 275 -0.27 11.34 -13.83
N ASP A 276 0.44 11.09 -14.93
CA ASP A 276 1.69 10.34 -14.92
C ASP A 276 2.91 11.27 -14.92
N THR A 277 3.86 10.95 -14.06
CA THR A 277 5.21 11.53 -14.03
C THR A 277 6.24 10.39 -14.09
N PRO A 278 7.54 10.66 -14.34
CA PRO A 278 8.53 9.61 -14.58
C PRO A 278 8.67 8.62 -13.40
N ASN A 279 8.56 9.13 -12.17
CA ASN A 279 8.72 8.33 -10.95
C ASN A 279 7.39 7.88 -10.34
N TYR A 280 6.31 8.65 -10.51
CA TYR A 280 5.03 8.41 -9.84
C TYR A 280 3.83 8.64 -10.75
N ARG A 281 2.78 7.83 -10.58
CA ARG A 281 1.41 8.24 -10.91
C ARG A 281 0.88 9.05 -9.73
N ILE A 282 0.59 10.32 -9.97
CA ILE A 282 -0.14 11.18 -9.04
C ILE A 282 -1.63 10.79 -9.12
N GLY A 283 -2.30 10.69 -7.96
CA GLY A 283 -3.73 10.45 -7.93
C GLY A 283 -4.44 11.15 -6.78
N LEU A 284 -5.50 11.89 -7.10
CA LEU A 284 -6.53 12.31 -6.14
C LEU A 284 -7.74 11.39 -6.29
N THR A 285 -8.17 10.75 -5.22
CA THR A 285 -9.42 9.96 -5.20
C THR A 285 -10.32 10.52 -4.10
N CYS A 286 -11.59 10.78 -4.41
CA CYS A 286 -12.61 11.25 -3.46
C CYS A 286 -13.86 10.37 -3.55
N ALA A 287 -14.61 10.25 -2.44
CA ALA A 287 -15.88 9.53 -2.42
C ALA A 287 -16.93 10.27 -1.60
N THR A 288 -18.08 10.53 -2.21
CA THR A 288 -19.21 11.25 -1.59
C THR A 288 -20.54 10.67 -2.06
N TYR A 289 -21.66 11.16 -1.53
CA TYR A 289 -23.00 10.75 -1.97
C TYR A 289 -23.42 11.49 -3.25
N VAL A 290 -24.30 10.86 -4.06
CA VAL A 290 -24.85 11.41 -5.31
C VAL A 290 -25.41 12.81 -5.11
N GLU A 291 -26.17 13.04 -4.04
CA GLU A 291 -26.79 14.34 -3.74
C GLU A 291 -25.77 15.44 -3.34
N ASP A 292 -24.58 15.07 -2.87
CA ASP A 292 -23.53 16.00 -2.44
C ASP A 292 -22.52 16.29 -3.58
N MET A 293 -22.42 15.39 -4.56
CA MET A 293 -21.45 15.45 -5.66
C MET A 293 -21.44 16.77 -6.45
N PRO A 294 -22.59 17.44 -6.75
CA PRO A 294 -22.58 18.75 -7.42
C PRO A 294 -21.88 19.86 -6.62
N LYS A 295 -21.90 19.78 -5.28
CA LYS A 295 -21.18 20.70 -4.38
C LYS A 295 -19.73 20.28 -4.17
N ALA A 296 -19.45 18.98 -4.23
CA ALA A 296 -18.13 18.42 -3.99
C ALA A 296 -17.18 18.59 -5.19
N LEU A 297 -17.67 18.43 -6.42
CA LEU A 297 -16.86 18.42 -7.63
C LEU A 297 -15.99 19.69 -7.84
N PRO A 298 -16.46 20.92 -7.58
CA PRO A 298 -15.61 22.11 -7.62
C PRO A 298 -14.47 22.08 -6.59
N LEU A 299 -14.73 21.55 -5.39
CA LEU A 299 -13.71 21.39 -4.35
C LEU A 299 -12.65 20.37 -4.78
N PHE A 300 -13.08 19.22 -5.33
CA PHE A 300 -12.19 18.16 -5.80
C PHE A 300 -11.27 18.62 -6.93
N ARG A 301 -11.84 19.32 -7.93
CA ARG A 301 -11.06 19.94 -9.02
C ARG A 301 -10.09 21.02 -8.50
N SER A 302 -10.52 21.81 -7.50
CA SER A 302 -9.65 22.80 -6.86
C SER A 302 -8.47 22.16 -6.11
N ILE A 303 -8.62 20.95 -5.55
CA ILE A 303 -7.46 20.21 -5.01
C ILE A 303 -6.57 19.76 -6.18
N ALA A 304 -7.14 19.05 -7.16
CA ALA A 304 -6.42 18.47 -8.30
C ALA A 304 -5.50 19.48 -9.02
N GLY A 305 -6.03 20.67 -9.33
CA GLY A 305 -5.27 21.75 -9.99
C GLY A 305 -4.14 22.38 -9.15
N THR A 306 -3.99 21.99 -7.87
CA THR A 306 -2.85 22.41 -7.03
C THR A 306 -1.81 21.32 -6.81
N ILE A 307 -2.12 20.06 -7.13
CA ILE A 307 -1.21 18.93 -6.87
C ILE A 307 -0.03 19.02 -7.82
N SER A 308 1.18 19.15 -7.29
CA SER A 308 2.40 19.25 -8.07
C SER A 308 3.51 18.36 -7.48
N LEU A 309 4.40 17.89 -8.36
CA LEU A 309 5.67 17.27 -7.98
C LEU A 309 6.82 18.22 -8.36
N ALA A 310 7.47 18.80 -7.35
CA ALA A 310 8.77 19.41 -7.54
C ALA A 310 9.80 18.31 -7.86
N LYS A 311 10.86 18.66 -8.60
CA LYS A 311 12.04 17.78 -8.64
C LYS A 311 12.61 17.67 -7.20
N PRO A 312 12.91 16.46 -6.70
CA PRO A 312 13.72 16.29 -5.50
C PRO A 312 15.03 17.08 -5.65
N ARG A 313 15.48 17.72 -4.56
CA ARG A 313 16.74 18.47 -4.50
C ARG A 313 17.92 17.54 -4.20
#